data_AF-A0A1U7XFF1-F1
#
_entry.id   AF-A0A1U7XFF1-F1
#
_cell.length_a   1.000
_cell.length_b   1.000
_cell.length_c   1.000
_cell.angle_alpha   90.00
_cell.angle_beta   90.00
_cell.angle_gamma   90.00
#
_symmetry.space_group_name_H-M   'P 1'
#
loop_
_entity.id
_entity.type
_entity.pdbx_description
1 polymer ?
#
loop_
_entity_poly.entity_id
_entity_poly.type
_entity_poly.pdbx_seq_one_letter_code
_entity_poly.pdbx_strand_id
1 'polypeptide(L)' 'MRYLIIGILRWGCPPRKFPWTYSAKGTCYLLKGKVKVYPDGCDEVVEIGAGDLVEFPKGMSCTWDVYEQVDKQYNFE' A
#
# COMPACT_ATOMS: atom_id res chain seq x y z
N MET A 1 -17.15 -20.90 -11.31
CA MET A 1 -15.93 -20.11 -11.04
C MET A 1 -15.39 -20.52 -9.69
N ARG A 2 -14.24 -21.20 -9.65
CA ARG A 2 -13.57 -21.55 -8.38
C ARG A 2 -12.83 -20.30 -7.91
N TYR A 3 -13.22 -19.75 -6.76
CA TYR A 3 -12.44 -18.72 -6.10
C TYR A 3 -11.12 -19.36 -5.68
N LEU A 4 -10.02 -18.97 -6.32
CA LEU A 4 -8.69 -19.23 -5.77
C LEU A 4 -8.60 -18.36 -4.52
N ILE A 5 -8.71 -18.97 -3.33
CA ILE A 5 -8.38 -18.28 -2.07
C ILE A 5 -6.85 -18.20 -2.03
N ILE A 6 -6.28 -17.35 -2.89
CA ILE A 6 -4.91 -16.86 -2.72
C ILE A 6 -4.93 -16.09 -1.40
N GLY A 7 -3.92 -16.29 -0.55
CA GLY A 7 -3.85 -15.79 0.83
C GLY A 7 -3.77 -14.25 0.94
N ILE A 8 -4.82 -13.57 0.50
CA ILE A 8 -4.95 -12.12 0.53
C ILE A 8 -5.15 -11.69 1.98
N LEU A 9 -4.14 -11.02 2.52
CA LEU A 9 -4.20 -10.44 3.85
C LEU A 9 -4.90 -9.08 3.76
N ARG A 10 -5.71 -8.77 4.76
CA ARG A 10 -6.36 -7.45 4.91
C ARG A 10 -5.63 -6.62 5.93
N TRP A 11 -5.55 -5.32 5.67
CA TRP A 11 -4.96 -4.37 6.59
C TRP A 11 -5.73 -3.06 6.58
N GLY A 12 -5.90 -2.49 7.77
CA GLY A 12 -6.54 -1.20 7.95
C GLY A 12 -5.69 -0.27 8.80
N CYS A 13 -5.81 1.04 8.54
CA CYS A 13 -5.04 2.05 9.25
C CYS A 13 -5.81 3.37 9.35
N PRO A 14 -5.93 3.96 10.55
CA PRO A 14 -6.44 5.32 10.69
C PRO A 14 -5.47 6.34 10.07
N PRO A 15 -5.89 7.61 9.90
CA PRO A 15 -5.01 8.67 9.43
C PRO A 15 -3.74 8.76 10.30
N ARG A 16 -2.58 8.54 9.68
CA ARG A 16 -1.27 8.65 10.31
C ARG A 16 -0.17 8.67 9.26
N LYS A 17 0.97 9.23 9.65
CA LYS A 17 2.20 9.23 8.85
C LYS A 17 3.23 8.29 9.47
N PHE A 18 3.81 7.40 8.68
CA PHE A 18 4.81 6.44 9.17
C PHE A 18 5.77 5.97 8.06
N PRO A 19 7.04 5.70 8.40
CA PRO A 19 7.98 5.09 7.48
C PRO A 19 7.68 3.60 7.31
N TRP A 20 7.91 3.08 6.10
CA TRP A 20 7.76 1.67 5.79
C TRP A 20 8.80 1.21 4.75
N THR A 21 9.42 0.07 5.03
CA THR A 21 10.39 -0.58 4.12
C THR A 21 9.85 -1.94 3.69
N TYR A 22 9.81 -2.15 2.38
CA TYR A 22 9.35 -3.39 1.76
C TYR A 22 10.48 -4.42 1.71
N SER A 23 10.46 -5.43 2.59
CA SER A 23 11.44 -6.54 2.59
C SER A 23 11.22 -7.58 1.47
N ALA A 24 10.05 -7.51 0.84
CA ALA A 24 9.55 -8.40 -0.21
C ALA A 24 8.79 -7.56 -1.25
N LYS A 25 8.55 -8.09 -2.46
CA LYS A 25 7.71 -7.37 -3.44
C LYS A 25 6.28 -7.36 -2.88
N GLY A 26 5.68 -6.18 -2.75
CA GLY A 26 4.35 -6.03 -2.17
C GLY A 26 3.35 -5.52 -3.19
N THR A 27 2.27 -6.25 -3.42
CA THR A 27 1.14 -5.78 -4.23
C THR A 27 -0.02 -5.44 -3.30
N CYS A 28 -0.63 -4.28 -3.50
CA CYS A 28 -1.63 -3.72 -2.61
C CYS A 28 -2.78 -3.12 -3.41
N TYR A 29 -4.00 -3.52 -3.07
CA TYR A 29 -5.25 -2.97 -3.62
C TYR A 29 -5.96 -2.17 -2.53
N LEU A 30 -6.19 -0.88 -2.76
CA LEU A 30 -6.92 -0.03 -1.81
C LEU A 30 -8.43 -0.21 -2.02
N LEU A 31 -9.11 -0.74 -1.00
CA LEU A 31 -10.58 -0.83 -0.97
C LEU A 31 -11.20 0.50 -0.56
N LYS A 32 -10.54 1.23 0.33
CA LYS A 32 -10.96 2.52 0.86
C LYS A 32 -9.76 3.36 1.27
N GLY A 33 -9.92 4.67 1.24
CA GLY A 33 -9.00 5.64 1.81
C GLY A 33 -8.20 6.39 0.76
N LYS A 34 -7.31 7.27 1.24
CA LYS A 34 -6.45 8.11 0.43
C LYS A 34 -5.11 8.29 1.12
N VAL A 35 -4.02 8.01 0.40
CA VAL A 35 -2.65 8.01 0.92
C VAL A 35 -1.74 8.73 -0.05
N LYS A 36 -0.77 9.49 0.47
CA LYS A 36 0.42 9.89 -0.28
C LYS A 36 1.59 9.00 0.14
N VAL A 37 2.24 8.43 -0.86
CA VAL A 37 3.48 7.68 -0.70
C VAL A 37 4.63 8.58 -1.14
N TYR A 38 5.62 8.70 -0.28
CA TYR A 38 6.86 9.45 -0.52
C TYR A 38 8.00 8.43 -0.61
N PRO A 39 8.41 7.99 -1.81
CA PRO A 39 9.55 7.10 -1.98
C PRO A 39 10.84 7.78 -1.53
N ASP A 40 11.66 7.07 -0.76
CA ASP A 40 12.94 7.62 -0.31
C ASP A 40 13.89 7.80 -1.51
N GLY A 41 14.52 8.97 -1.63
CA GLY A 41 15.42 9.30 -2.74
C GLY A 41 14.73 9.74 -4.03
N CYS A 42 13.42 9.97 -4.00
CA CYS A 42 12.66 10.56 -5.10
C CYS A 42 11.94 11.83 -4.63
N ASP A 43 11.90 12.86 -5.47
CA ASP A 43 11.15 14.09 -5.18
C ASP A 43 9.65 13.97 -5.55
N GLU A 44 9.28 12.90 -6.27
CA GLU A 44 7.90 12.67 -6.69
C GLU A 44 7.07 12.01 -5.59
N VAL A 45 5.87 12.54 -5.41
CA VAL A 45 4.88 12.02 -4.47
C VAL A 45 3.80 11.28 -5.25
N VAL A 46 3.49 10.07 -4.83
CA VAL A 46 2.45 9.25 -5.46
C VAL A 46 1.20 9.26 -4.59
N GLU A 47 0.09 9.77 -5.13
CA GLU A 47 -1.23 9.65 -4.50
C GLU A 47 -1.89 8.34 -4.91
N ILE A 48 -2.36 7.58 -3.93
CA ILE A 48 -3.13 6.35 -4.12
C ILE A 48 -4.46 6.45 -3.37
N GLY A 49 -5.53 5.94 -3.98
CA GLY A 49 -6.89 5.99 -3.46
C GLY A 49 -7.65 4.69 -3.64
N ALA A 50 -8.91 4.70 -3.23
CA ALA A 50 -9.81 3.56 -3.39
C ALA A 50 -9.95 3.17 -4.87
N GLY A 51 -9.74 1.88 -5.17
CA GLY A 51 -9.77 1.33 -6.52
C GLY A 51 -8.40 1.15 -7.16
N ASP A 52 -7.33 1.70 -6.57
CA ASP A 52 -5.99 1.59 -7.12
C ASP A 52 -5.31 0.26 -6.73
N LEU A 53 -4.67 -0.37 -7.72
CA LEU A 53 -3.77 -1.49 -7.54
C LEU A 53 -2.32 -1.01 -7.73
N VAL A 54 -1.54 -1.10 -6.67
CA VAL A 54 -0.15 -0.63 -6.65
C VAL A 54 0.82 -1.73 -6.26
N GLU A 55 1.98 -1.72 -6.90
CA GLU A 55 3.09 -2.61 -6.62
C GLU A 55 4.26 -1.83 -6.04
N PHE A 56 4.86 -2.37 -4.98
CA PHE A 56 6.02 -1.83 -4.30
C PHE A 56 7.20 -2.81 -4.48
N PRO A 57 8.31 -2.39 -5.11
CA PRO A 57 9.45 -3.27 -5.33
C PRO A 57 10.15 -3.62 -4.01
N LYS A 58 10.74 -4.81 -3.97
CA LYS A 58 11.56 -5.26 -2.85
C LYS A 58 12.73 -4.30 -2.61
N GLY A 59 12.95 -3.94 -1.35
CA GLY A 59 13.99 -3.02 -0.90
C GLY A 59 13.56 -1.54 -0.91
N MET A 60 12.39 -1.20 -1.44
CA MET A 60 11.88 0.17 -1.42
C MET A 60 11.60 0.60 0.02
N SER A 61 12.09 1.78 0.39
CA SER A 61 11.66 2.51 1.59
C SER A 61 10.84 3.72 1.17
N CYS A 62 9.80 4.00 1.94
CA CYS A 62 8.93 5.14 1.68
C CYS A 62 8.23 5.58 2.96
N THR A 63 7.74 6.81 2.96
CA THR A 63 6.81 7.28 3.99
C THR A 63 5.38 7.20 3.47
N TRP A 64 4.51 6.55 4.25
CA TRP A 64 3.07 6.56 4.04
C TRP A 64 2.47 7.72 4.82
N ASP A 65 1.73 8.60 4.15
CA ASP A 65 0.94 9.66 4.75
C ASP A 65 -0.54 9.39 4.48
N VAL A 66 -1.21 8.79 5.45
CA VAL A 66 -2.62 8.39 5.35
C VAL A 66 -3.51 9.56 5.76
N TYR A 67 -4.22 10.16 4.81
CA TYR A 67 -5.13 11.29 5.06
C TYR A 67 -6.54 10.80 5.41
N GLU A 68 -7.00 9.76 4.72
CA GLU A 68 -8.28 9.11 4.95
C GLU A 68 -8.04 7.65 5.32
N GLN A 69 -8.82 7.15 6.29
CA GLN A 69 -8.68 5.79 6.80
C GLN A 69 -8.59 4.77 5.65
N VAL A 70 -7.53 3.97 5.69
CA VAL A 70 -7.25 2.95 4.68
C VAL A 70 -7.87 1.63 5.07
N ASP A 71 -8.47 0.96 4.09
CA ASP A 71 -8.70 -0.48 4.09
C ASP A 71 -8.11 -1.03 2.79
N LYS A 72 -7.25 -2.05 2.90
CA LYS A 72 -6.54 -2.59 1.75
C LYS A 72 -6.38 -4.10 1.83
N GLN A 73 -6.32 -4.71 0.67
CA GLN A 73 -5.89 -6.08 0.47
C GLN A 73 -4.45 -6.07 -0.03
N TYR A 74 -3.61 -6.96 0.49
CA TYR A 74 -2.22 -7.02 0.08
C TYR A 74 -1.70 -8.46 -0.01
N ASN A 75 -0.68 -8.62 -0.83
CA ASN A 75 0.11 -9.83 -0.99
C ASN A 75 1.60 -9.46 -1.01
N PHE A 76 2.43 -10.30 -0.38
CA PHE A 76 3.88 -10.18 -0.42
C PHE A 76 4.48 -11.44 -1.08
N GLU A 77 5.45 -11.24 -1.96
CA GLU A 77 6.20 -12.29 -2.68
C GLU A 77 7.67 -12.33 -2.27
#